data_AF-U3AI08-F1
#
_entry.id   AF-U3AI08-F1
#
_cell.length_a   1.000
_cell.length_b   1.000
_cell.length_c   1.000
_cell.angle_alpha   90.00
_cell.angle_beta   90.00
_cell.angle_gamma   90.00
#
_symmetry.space_group_name_H-M   'P 1'
#
loop_
_entity.id
_entity.type
_entity.pdbx_description
1 polymer ?
#
loop_
_entity_poly.entity_id
_entity_poly.type
_entity_poly.pdbx_seq_one_letter_code
_entity_poly.pdbx_strand_id
1 'polypeptide(L)'
;MAVEKLTKGRLIQIIVTFSVLIIAFTWRTFNHDSSLKLSDLTCGIQNVCWISLNNNEYQLGLDVKLKKFRVLAVENRENDTVIEFNGEHYQISEFIAVENANSFSFIIKNGQQSIRVNVNKA
;
A
#
# COMPACT_ATOMS: atom_id res chain seq x y z
N MET A 1 34.46 2.43 40.05
CA MET A 1 33.87 1.20 39.45
C MET A 1 34.85 0.73 38.39
N ALA A 2 35.32 -0.52 38.47
CA ALA A 2 36.40 -1.01 37.63
C ALA A 2 36.00 -0.95 36.15
N VAL A 3 36.71 -0.14 35.36
CA VAL A 3 36.83 -0.37 33.92
C VAL A 3 37.68 -1.63 33.81
N GLU A 4 37.02 -2.78 33.79
CA GLU A 4 37.69 -4.05 33.52
C GLU A 4 38.39 -3.90 32.17
N LYS A 5 39.70 -4.21 32.14
CA LYS A 5 40.45 -4.24 30.89
C LYS A 5 39.75 -5.26 29.98
N LEU A 6 39.00 -4.77 28.99
CA LEU A 6 38.42 -5.62 27.96
C LEU A 6 39.58 -6.37 27.29
N THR A 7 39.76 -7.63 27.66
CA THR A 7 40.65 -8.55 26.94
C THR A 7 40.25 -8.52 25.48
N LYS A 8 41.20 -8.23 24.58
CA LYS A 8 40.98 -8.00 23.13
C LYS A 8 39.95 -8.96 22.50
N GLY A 9 39.96 -10.24 22.91
CA GLY A 9 39.02 -11.25 22.41
C GLY A 9 37.54 -10.94 22.72
N ARG A 10 37.21 -10.45 23.91
CA ARG A 10 35.83 -10.10 24.30
C ARG A 10 35.30 -8.89 23.51
N LEU A 11 36.18 -7.93 23.22
CA LEU A 11 35.83 -6.76 22.41
C LEU A 11 35.48 -7.16 20.96
N ILE A 12 36.29 -8.03 20.35
CA ILE A 12 36.04 -8.52 18.99
C ILE A 12 34.70 -9.25 18.91
N GLN A 13 34.40 -10.10 19.89
CA GLN A 13 33.13 -10.81 19.95
C GLN A 13 31.93 -9.85 19.98
N ILE A 14 31.98 -8.82 20.84
CA ILE A 14 30.92 -7.82 20.94
C ILE A 14 30.73 -7.10 19.59
N ILE A 15 31.82 -6.67 18.95
CA ILE A 15 31.77 -5.98 17.66
C ILE A 15 31.13 -6.87 16.59
N VAL A 16 31.54 -8.13 16.48
CA VAL A 16 30.96 -9.08 15.51
C VAL A 16 29.47 -9.26 15.77
N THR A 17 29.07 -9.42 17.03
CA THR A 17 27.66 -9.61 17.40
C THR A 17 26.83 -8.36 17.05
N PHE A 18 27.36 -7.17 17.35
CA PHE A 18 26.74 -5.90 16.98
C PHE A 18 26.61 -5.73 15.47
N SER A 19 27.64 -6.08 14.70
CA SER A 19 27.59 -6.00 13.23
C SER A 19 26.51 -6.91 12.64
N VAL A 20 26.37 -8.14 13.13
CA VAL A 20 25.30 -9.06 12.69
C VAL A 20 23.91 -8.47 13.00
N LEU A 21 23.72 -7.91 14.20
CA LEU A 21 22.46 -7.28 14.59
C LEU A 21 22.14 -6.06 13.72
N ILE A 22 23.14 -5.21 13.42
CA ILE A 22 22.95 -4.03 12.55
C ILE A 22 22.55 -4.47 11.15
N ILE A 23 23.20 -5.49 10.58
CA ILE A 23 22.87 -5.98 9.24
C ILE A 23 21.44 -6.54 9.21
N ALA A 24 21.07 -7.39 10.18
CA ALA A 24 19.73 -7.95 10.26
C ALA A 24 18.65 -6.87 10.44
N PHE A 25 18.90 -5.88 11.29
CA PHE A 25 17.99 -4.76 11.51
C PHE A 25 17.88 -3.89 10.26
N THR A 26 19.01 -3.55 9.63
CA THR A 26 19.05 -2.74 8.40
C THR A 26 18.29 -3.44 7.28
N TRP A 27 18.47 -4.76 7.11
CA TRP A 27 17.70 -5.55 6.16
C TRP A 27 16.19 -5.48 6.44
N ARG A 28 15.77 -5.60 7.70
CA ARG A 28 14.36 -5.48 8.06
C ARG A 28 13.80 -4.09 7.78
N THR A 29 14.57 -3.02 8.03
CA THR A 29 14.19 -1.63 7.77
C THR A 29 13.99 -1.35 6.29
N PHE A 30 14.95 -1.71 5.42
CA PHE A 30 14.82 -1.51 3.97
C PHE A 30 13.62 -2.26 3.35
N ASN A 31 13.27 -3.42 3.91
CA ASN A 31 12.11 -4.18 3.46
C ASN A 31 10.77 -3.64 3.99
N HIS A 32 10.76 -2.79 5.01
CA HIS A 32 9.51 -2.25 5.56
C HIS A 32 8.99 -1.05 4.74
N ASP A 33 9.87 -0.16 4.30
CA ASP A 33 9.49 1.05 3.55
C ASP A 33 9.18 0.80 2.07
N SER A 34 9.73 -0.26 1.48
CA SER A 34 9.53 -0.57 0.05
C SER A 34 8.12 -1.09 -0.27
N SER A 35 7.36 -1.50 0.74
CA SER A 35 5.98 -1.98 0.62
C SER A 35 4.95 -0.83 0.62
N LEU A 36 5.29 0.33 1.17
CA LEU A 36 4.41 1.49 1.32
C LEU A 36 4.63 2.56 0.25
N LYS A 37 4.91 2.14 -0.99
CA LYS A 37 4.84 3.07 -2.14
C LYS A 37 3.37 3.38 -2.42
N LEU A 38 2.81 4.36 -1.71
CA LEU A 38 1.61 5.06 -2.18
C LEU A 38 1.98 5.77 -3.49
N SER A 39 1.78 5.07 -4.59
CA SER A 39 1.70 5.72 -5.89
C SER A 39 0.39 6.50 -5.92
N ASP A 40 0.43 7.76 -6.32
CA ASP A 40 -0.78 8.55 -6.56
C ASP A 40 -1.18 8.38 -8.02
N LEU A 41 -2.34 7.75 -8.25
CA LEU A 41 -2.94 7.61 -9.58
C LEU A 41 -4.07 8.62 -9.73
N THR A 42 -4.02 9.44 -10.77
CA THR A 42 -5.10 10.36 -11.11
C THR A 42 -5.98 9.77 -12.21
N CYS A 43 -7.29 9.81 -12.01
CA CYS A 43 -8.28 9.09 -12.77
C CYS A 43 -9.37 10.07 -13.27
N GLY A 44 -9.44 10.28 -14.58
CA GLY A 44 -10.42 11.16 -15.20
C GLY A 44 -11.77 10.46 -15.41
N ILE A 45 -12.88 11.03 -14.91
CA ILE A 45 -14.24 10.46 -15.00
C ILE A 45 -14.69 10.17 -16.45
N GLN A 46 -14.14 10.89 -17.42
CA GLN A 46 -14.48 10.77 -18.84
C GLN A 46 -13.85 9.54 -19.51
N ASN A 47 -12.85 8.92 -18.87
CA ASN A 47 -12.07 7.82 -19.42
C ASN A 47 -12.23 6.54 -18.58
N VAL A 48 -12.06 5.40 -19.23
CA VAL A 48 -11.94 4.12 -18.50
C VAL A 48 -10.62 4.13 -17.74
N CYS A 49 -10.70 3.85 -16.44
CA CYS A 49 -9.58 3.98 -15.53
C CYS A 49 -9.10 2.61 -15.08
N TRP A 50 -7.90 2.27 -15.54
CA TRP A 50 -7.21 1.03 -15.25
C TRP A 50 -6.16 1.29 -14.17
N ILE A 51 -6.23 0.52 -13.09
CA ILE A 51 -5.31 0.60 -11.97
C ILE A 51 -4.51 -0.70 -11.95
N SER A 52 -3.19 -0.60 -12.06
CA SER A 52 -2.29 -1.75 -11.93
C SER A 52 -1.66 -1.75 -10.55
N LEU A 53 -1.86 -2.84 -9.79
CA LEU A 53 -1.29 -3.03 -8.46
C LEU A 53 -0.84 -4.49 -8.33
N ASN A 54 0.45 -4.71 -8.02
CA ASN A 54 1.05 -6.04 -7.85
C ASN A 54 0.76 -7.02 -9.02
N ASN A 55 0.97 -6.57 -10.27
CA ASN A 55 0.65 -7.31 -11.51
C ASN A 55 -0.84 -7.68 -11.70
N ASN A 56 -1.73 -7.19 -10.83
CA ASN A 56 -3.17 -7.30 -11.03
C ASN A 56 -3.70 -5.99 -11.60
N GLU A 57 -4.63 -6.09 -12.54
CA GLU A 57 -5.35 -4.96 -13.10
C GLU A 57 -6.74 -4.85 -12.49
N TYR A 58 -7.11 -3.63 -12.14
CA TYR A 58 -8.41 -3.28 -11.61
C TYR A 58 -9.03 -2.19 -12.48
N GLN A 59 -10.34 -2.26 -12.65
CA GLN A 59 -11.12 -1.28 -13.36
C GLN A 59 -12.03 -0.52 -12.39
N LEU A 60 -12.02 0.80 -12.47
CA LEU A 60 -12.99 1.63 -11.76
C LEU A 60 -14.31 1.69 -12.55
N GLY A 61 -15.39 1.23 -11.93
CA GLY A 61 -16.75 1.45 -12.39
C GLY A 61 -17.40 2.58 -11.60
N LEU A 62 -17.68 3.71 -12.24
CA LEU A 62 -18.34 4.85 -11.62
C LEU A 62 -19.73 5.05 -12.24
N ASP A 63 -20.76 5.10 -11.39
CA ASP A 63 -22.11 5.52 -11.75
C ASP A 63 -22.37 6.93 -11.20
N VAL A 64 -22.19 7.92 -12.08
CA VAL A 64 -22.34 9.35 -11.73
C VAL A 64 -23.78 9.68 -11.31
N LYS A 65 -24.78 8.99 -11.86
CA LYS A 65 -26.20 9.25 -11.55
C LYS A 65 -26.57 8.73 -10.18
N LEU A 66 -26.12 7.51 -9.86
CA LEU A 66 -26.38 6.87 -8.58
C LEU A 66 -25.39 7.30 -7.48
N LYS A 67 -24.36 8.08 -7.84
CA LYS A 67 -23.26 8.49 -6.97
C LYS A 67 -22.61 7.31 -6.26
N LYS A 68 -22.34 6.25 -7.03
CA LYS A 68 -21.73 5.03 -6.51
C LYS A 68 -20.54 4.65 -7.37
N PHE A 69 -19.49 4.17 -6.74
CA PHE A 69 -18.36 3.57 -7.45
C PHE A 69 -18.15 2.14 -6.98
N ARG A 70 -17.49 1.34 -7.81
CA ARG A 70 -16.99 0.02 -7.49
C ARG A 70 -15.66 -0.19 -8.17
N VAL A 71 -14.82 -1.02 -7.58
CA VAL A 71 -13.58 -1.49 -8.20
C VAL A 71 -13.79 -2.94 -8.60
N LEU A 72 -13.43 -3.29 -9.83
CA LEU A 72 -13.55 -4.63 -10.39
C LEU A 72 -12.15 -5.17 -10.68
N ALA A 73 -11.85 -6.40 -10.27
CA ALA A 73 -10.62 -7.07 -10.70
C ALA A 73 -10.81 -7.61 -12.13
N VAL A 74 -9.82 -7.39 -12.99
CA VAL A 74 -9.83 -7.82 -14.40
C VAL A 74 -9.36 -9.27 -14.51
N GLU A 75 -8.33 -9.64 -13.75
CA GLU A 75 -7.87 -11.02 -13.59
C GLU A 75 -8.19 -11.54 -12.18
N ASN A 76 -8.77 -12.74 -12.11
CA ASN A 76 -9.20 -13.39 -10.88
C ASN A 76 -8.00 -14.03 -10.15
N ARG A 77 -7.10 -13.22 -9.59
CA ARG A 77 -6.08 -13.65 -8.64
C ARG A 77 -6.47 -13.17 -7.25
N GLU A 78 -6.27 -14.04 -6.25
CA GLU A 78 -6.78 -13.97 -4.88
C GLU A 78 -7.22 -12.59 -4.35
N ASN A 79 -8.47 -12.55 -3.88
CA ASN A 79 -9.21 -11.38 -3.43
C ASN A 79 -8.83 -10.90 -2.01
N ASP A 80 -7.54 -10.87 -1.66
CA ASP A 80 -7.10 -10.20 -0.41
C ASP A 80 -6.97 -8.67 -0.59
N THR A 81 -7.55 -8.14 -1.67
CA THR A 81 -7.56 -6.73 -1.97
C THR A 81 -8.76 -6.05 -1.31
N VAL A 82 -8.48 -5.02 -0.53
CA VAL A 82 -9.47 -4.25 0.21
C VAL A 82 -9.44 -2.80 -0.27
N ILE A 83 -10.61 -2.19 -0.34
CA ILE A 83 -10.76 -0.76 -0.67
C ILE A 83 -10.96 -0.01 0.64
N GLU A 84 -10.14 0.99 0.91
CA GLU A 84 -10.34 1.92 2.01
C GLU A 84 -10.92 3.23 1.49
N PHE A 85 -12.08 3.61 2.02
CA PHE A 85 -12.78 4.84 1.70
C PHE A 85 -13.42 5.42 2.95
N ASN A 86 -13.17 6.71 3.25
CA ASN A 86 -13.65 7.38 4.46
C ASN A 86 -13.32 6.67 5.80
N GLY A 87 -12.23 5.88 5.83
CA GLY A 87 -11.83 5.10 7.01
C GLY A 87 -12.56 3.77 7.17
N GLU A 88 -13.48 3.43 6.26
CA GLU A 88 -14.11 2.11 6.18
C GLU A 88 -13.43 1.23 5.12
N HIS A 89 -13.51 -0.08 5.34
CA HIS A 89 -12.90 -1.10 4.50
C HIS A 89 -14.00 -1.86 3.76
N TYR A 90 -13.91 -1.90 2.43
CA TYR A 90 -14.87 -2.54 1.54
C TYR A 90 -14.21 -3.63 0.71
N GLN A 91 -14.99 -4.64 0.35
CA GLN A 91 -14.53 -5.69 -0.55
C GLN A 91 -14.60 -5.22 -2.01
N ILE A 92 -13.76 -5.81 -2.87
CA ILE A 92 -13.86 -5.59 -4.32
C ILE A 92 -15.26 -5.97 -4.82
N SER A 93 -15.73 -5.25 -5.84
CA SER A 93 -17.04 -5.42 -6.48
C SER A 93 -18.23 -4.84 -5.71
N GLU A 94 -18.06 -4.40 -4.46
CA GLU A 94 -19.10 -3.71 -3.73
C GLU A 94 -19.31 -2.29 -4.26
N PHE A 95 -20.57 -1.83 -4.27
CA PHE A 95 -20.90 -0.45 -4.61
C PHE A 95 -20.80 0.44 -3.38
N ILE A 96 -19.88 1.39 -3.44
CA ILE A 96 -19.60 2.34 -2.37
C ILE A 96 -20.22 3.67 -2.76
N ALA A 97 -21.05 4.22 -1.87
CA ALA A 97 -21.68 5.51 -2.08
C ALA A 97 -20.68 6.65 -1.85
N VAL A 98 -20.71 7.65 -2.74
CA VAL A 98 -19.88 8.86 -2.65
C VAL A 98 -20.75 10.09 -2.58
N GLU A 99 -20.36 11.06 -1.75
CA GLU A 99 -21.09 12.34 -1.63
C GLU A 99 -21.02 13.14 -2.95
N ASN A 100 -19.82 13.16 -3.55
CA ASN A 100 -19.50 13.84 -4.78
C ASN A 100 -18.86 12.88 -5.80
N ALA A 101 -19.64 12.47 -6.79
CA ALA A 101 -19.15 11.63 -7.88
C ALA A 101 -18.18 12.36 -8.84
N ASN A 102 -18.07 13.69 -8.77
CA ASN A 102 -17.18 14.47 -9.63
C ASN A 102 -15.74 14.54 -9.11
N SER A 103 -15.54 14.33 -7.80
CA SER A 103 -14.22 14.34 -7.19
C SER A 103 -14.21 13.57 -5.88
N PHE A 104 -13.44 12.49 -5.82
CA PHE A 104 -13.25 11.71 -4.60
C PHE A 104 -11.93 10.95 -4.68
N SER A 105 -11.43 10.48 -3.55
CA SER A 105 -10.24 9.62 -3.50
C SER A 105 -10.50 8.41 -2.64
N PHE A 106 -9.84 7.31 -3.00
CA PHE A 106 -9.91 6.05 -2.27
C PHE A 106 -8.55 5.36 -2.33
N ILE A 107 -8.33 4.39 -1.46
CA ILE A 107 -7.09 3.63 -1.41
C ILE A 107 -7.41 2.17 -1.73
N ILE A 108 -6.64 1.57 -2.62
CA ILE A 108 -6.69 0.12 -2.87
C ILE A 108 -5.49 -0.49 -2.15
N LYS A 109 -5.74 -1.49 -1.31
CA LYS A 109 -4.72 -2.24 -0.56
C LYS A 109 -4.74 -3.69 -0.97
N ASN A 110 -3.60 -4.27 -1.31
CA ASN A 110 -3.44 -5.70 -1.58
C ASN A 110 -2.29 -6.21 -0.71
N GLY A 111 -2.62 -6.63 0.52
CA GLY A 111 -1.70 -7.14 1.54
C GLY A 111 -0.51 -6.23 1.86
N GLN A 112 0.50 -6.25 0.99
CA GLN A 112 1.76 -5.52 1.13
C GLN A 112 1.79 -4.16 0.42
N GLN A 113 0.94 -3.90 -0.59
CA GLN A 113 0.98 -2.65 -1.36
C GLN A 113 -0.31 -1.85 -1.21
N SER A 114 -0.20 -0.53 -1.26
CA SER A 114 -1.35 0.37 -1.27
C SER A 114 -1.17 1.47 -2.31
N ILE A 115 -2.20 1.75 -3.10
CA ILE A 115 -2.22 2.84 -4.08
C ILE A 115 -3.37 3.78 -3.78
N ARG A 116 -3.10 5.09 -3.81
CA ARG A 116 -4.15 6.11 -3.69
C ARG A 116 -4.64 6.47 -5.08
N VAL A 117 -5.94 6.39 -5.28
CA VAL A 117 -6.60 6.74 -6.53
C VAL A 117 -7.38 8.02 -6.31
N ASN A 118 -7.01 9.07 -7.02
CA ASN A 118 -7.73 10.34 -7.06
C ASN A 118 -8.61 10.34 -8.30
N VAL A 119 -9.92 10.47 -8.12
CA VAL A 119 -10.90 10.54 -9.20
C VAL A 119 -11.33 11.99 -9.34
N ASN A 120 -11.26 12.52 -10.55
CA ASN A 120 -11.55 13.90 -10.85
C ASN A 120 -12.29 14.01 -12.18
N LYS A 121 -13.24 14.93 -12.26
CA LYS A 121 -13.78 15.39 -13.54
C LYS A 121 -12.70 16.22 -14.23
N ALA A 122 -12.14 15.69 -15.32
CA ALA A 122 -11.28 16.44 -16.23
C ALA A 122 -12.03 17.64 -16.82
#